data_AF-A0A2N3XRC2-F1
#
_entry.id   AF-A0A2N3XRC2-F1
#
_cell.length_a   1.000
_cell.length_b   1.000
_cell.length_c   1.000
_cell.angle_alpha   90.00
_cell.angle_beta   90.00
_cell.angle_gamma   90.00
#
_symmetry.space_group_name_H-M   'P 1'
#
loop_
_entity.id
_entity.type
_entity.pdbx_description
1 polymer ?
#
loop_
_entity_poly.entity_id
_entity_poly.type
_entity_poly.pdbx_seq_one_letter_code
_entity_poly.pdbx_strand_id
1 'polypeptide(L)'
;MVIDVFGDERQDVFWIVGMGLTVRHATTLRPGAVYAGQSIPSLCGVSMKVPQPTPSGRVPSSKPVTDKCPECSGEATEANFVETTWDF
;
A
#
# COMPACT_ATOMS: atom_id res chain seq x y z
N MET A 1 -33.55 -2.27 18.69
CA MET A 1 -33.01 -1.74 17.43
C MET A 1 -31.65 -1.16 17.77
N VAL A 2 -30.58 -1.94 17.59
CA VAL A 2 -29.23 -1.44 17.79
C VAL A 2 -28.94 -0.58 16.57
N ILE A 3 -28.91 0.73 16.76
CA ILE A 3 -28.38 1.64 15.76
C ILE A 3 -26.87 1.42 15.76
N ASP A 4 -26.37 0.77 14.73
CA ASP A 4 -24.94 0.68 14.46
C ASP A 4 -24.50 2.05 13.94
N VAL A 5 -24.09 2.93 14.84
CA VAL A 5 -23.72 4.34 14.55
C VAL A 5 -22.26 4.45 14.09
N PHE A 6 -21.53 3.32 14.05
CA PHE A 6 -20.18 3.24 13.50
C PHE A 6 -20.25 2.44 12.21
N GLY A 7 -20.77 3.09 11.16
CA GLY A 7 -20.77 2.49 9.83
C GLY A 7 -19.35 2.04 9.50
N ASP A 8 -19.18 0.72 9.45
CA ASP A 8 -18.07 -0.05 8.89
C ASP A 8 -16.93 0.86 8.42
N GLU A 9 -15.99 1.19 9.32
CA GLU A 9 -14.84 2.05 9.03
C GLU A 9 -14.03 1.36 7.94
N ARG A 10 -14.37 1.64 6.68
CA ARG A 10 -13.67 1.10 5.51
C ARG A 10 -12.20 1.38 5.70
N GLN A 11 -11.43 0.30 5.80
CA GLN A 11 -10.01 0.40 6.01
C GLN A 11 -9.35 0.79 4.69
N ASP A 12 -8.30 1.61 4.77
CA ASP A 12 -7.50 1.98 3.61
C ASP A 12 -6.39 0.95 3.38
N VAL A 13 -6.06 0.71 2.11
CA VAL A 13 -4.85 -0.03 1.72
C VAL A 13 -4.04 0.78 0.71
N PHE A 14 -2.72 0.75 0.88
CA PHE A 14 -1.77 1.50 0.08
C PHE A 14 -0.92 0.58 -0.77
N TRP A 15 -0.95 0.81 -2.08
CA TRP A 15 -0.17 0.05 -3.06
C TRP A 15 1.15 0.75 -3.36
N ILE A 16 2.24 0.16 -2.89
CA ILE A 16 3.59 0.69 -3.08
C ILE A 16 4.49 -0.31 -3.77
N VAL A 17 5.50 0.18 -4.48
CA VAL A 17 6.59 -0.64 -4.99
C VAL A 17 7.73 -0.58 -3.97
N GLY A 18 7.94 -1.67 -3.24
CA GLY A 18 9.06 -1.77 -2.30
C GLY A 18 10.42 -1.69 -3.01
N MET A 19 11.47 -1.27 -2.29
CA MET A 19 12.81 -1.19 -2.87
C MET A 19 13.27 -2.53 -3.45
N GLY A 20 13.60 -2.56 -4.74
CA GLY A 20 14.06 -3.76 -5.45
C GLY A 20 12.95 -4.70 -5.91
N LEU A 21 11.67 -4.34 -5.73
CA LEU A 21 10.53 -5.11 -6.23
C LEU A 21 10.05 -4.56 -7.59
N THR A 22 9.41 -5.42 -8.37
CA THR A 22 8.91 -5.10 -9.72
C THR A 22 7.39 -5.01 -9.79
N VAL A 23 6.68 -5.31 -8.70
CA VAL A 23 5.22 -5.26 -8.60
C VAL A 23 4.81 -4.50 -7.34
N ARG A 24 3.59 -3.98 -7.32
CA ARG A 24 3.02 -3.31 -6.14
C ARG A 24 2.53 -4.33 -5.11
N HIS A 25 2.93 -4.13 -3.88
CA HIS A 25 2.38 -4.83 -2.72
C HIS A 25 1.51 -3.87 -1.92
N ALA A 26 0.45 -4.42 -1.32
CA ALA A 26 -0.51 -3.65 -0.55
C ALA A 26 -0.14 -3.67 0.94
N THR A 27 -0.28 -2.56 1.64
CA THR A 27 -0.08 -2.46 3.10
C THR A 27 -1.14 -1.55 3.71
N THR A 28 -1.54 -1.83 4.95
CA THR A 28 -2.44 -0.96 5.72
C THR A 28 -1.68 0.18 6.41
N LEU A 29 -0.35 0.17 6.37
CA LEU A 29 0.46 1.24 6.93
C LEU A 29 0.43 2.45 6.00
N ARG A 30 0.00 3.58 6.55
CA ARG A 30 -0.04 4.84 5.81
C ARG A 30 1.38 5.28 5.40
N PRO A 31 1.61 5.63 4.12
CA PRO A 31 2.85 6.23 3.68
C PRO A 31 3.23 7.46 4.51
N GLY A 32 4.49 7.54 4.93
CA GLY A 32 4.98 8.57 5.85
C GLY A 32 4.81 8.26 7.34
N ALA A 33 4.08 7.21 7.72
CA ALA A 33 4.04 6.72 9.11
C ALA A 33 5.33 5.95 9.50
N VAL A 34 6.13 5.57 8.52
CA VAL A 34 7.39 4.82 8.65
C VAL A 34 8.48 5.47 7.83
N TYR A 35 9.73 5.26 8.26
CA TYR A 35 10.89 5.86 7.58
C TYR A 35 11.24 5.10 6.30
N ALA A 36 11.77 5.83 5.32
CA ALA A 36 12.32 5.20 4.13
C ALA A 36 13.48 4.25 4.48
N GLY A 37 13.52 3.09 3.83
CA GLY A 37 14.43 1.98 4.11
C GLY A 37 13.96 1.03 5.22
N GLN A 38 12.95 1.39 6.01
CA GLN A 38 12.35 0.50 7.02
C GLN A 38 11.64 -0.66 6.32
N SER A 39 11.77 -1.87 6.87
CA SER A 39 11.00 -3.03 6.41
C SER A 39 9.60 -3.03 7.03
N ILE A 40 8.58 -3.16 6.18
CA ILE A 40 7.18 -3.24 6.58
C ILE A 40 6.49 -4.47 5.98
N PRO A 41 5.44 -4.99 6.64
CA PRO A 41 4.65 -6.08 6.07
C PRO A 41 3.73 -5.57 4.95
N SER A 42 3.62 -6.39 3.91
CA SER A 42 2.51 -6.34 2.97
C SER A 42 1.40 -7.31 3.39
N LEU A 43 0.22 -7.21 2.76
CA LEU A 43 -0.91 -8.10 2.99
C LEU A 43 -0.51 -9.58 2.81
N CYS A 44 0.19 -9.92 1.72
CA CYS A 44 0.65 -11.29 1.46
C CYS A 44 1.86 -11.72 2.33
N GLY A 45 2.22 -10.95 3.36
CA GLY A 45 3.30 -11.26 4.29
C GLY A 45 4.72 -10.99 3.76
N VAL A 46 4.89 -10.60 2.49
CA VAL A 46 6.19 -10.16 1.98
C VAL A 46 6.67 -8.93 2.74
N SER A 47 7.88 -9.00 3.29
CA SER A 47 8.53 -7.86 3.92
C SER A 47 9.15 -6.95 2.86
N MET A 48 8.65 -5.72 2.75
CA MET A 48 9.12 -4.75 1.76
C MET A 48 9.80 -3.56 2.43
N LYS A 49 10.93 -3.13 1.89
CA LYS A 49 11.59 -1.90 2.32
C LYS A 49 10.89 -0.69 1.72
N VAL A 50 10.51 0.26 2.58
CA VAL A 50 9.86 1.51 2.18
C VAL A 50 10.80 2.29 1.24
N PRO A 51 10.38 2.64 0.03
CA PRO A 51 11.18 3.44 -0.89
C PRO A 51 11.42 4.87 -0.40
N GLN A 52 12.42 5.54 -0.98
CA GLN A 52 12.69 6.95 -0.69
C GLN A 52 11.62 7.84 -1.33
N PRO A 53 11.15 8.91 -0.67
CA PRO A 53 10.22 9.86 -1.27
C PRO A 53 10.77 10.49 -2.55
N THR A 54 9.92 10.66 -3.55
CA THR A 54 10.28 11.42 -4.75
C THR A 54 10.58 12.87 -4.38
N PRO A 55 11.74 13.43 -4.76
CA PRO A 55 12.01 14.84 -4.58
C PRO A 55 10.97 15.71 -5.31
N SER A 56 10.63 16.86 -4.73
CA SER A 56 9.67 17.79 -5.33
C SER A 56 10.07 18.16 -6.77
N GLY A 57 9.09 18.14 -7.69
CA GLY A 57 9.30 18.41 -9.11
C GLY A 57 9.89 17.24 -9.92
N ARG A 58 10.13 16.07 -9.32
CA ARG A 58 10.55 14.86 -10.03
C ARG A 58 9.37 13.90 -10.21
N VAL A 59 9.51 12.99 -11.19
CA VAL A 59 8.55 11.91 -11.42
C VAL A 59 8.98 10.69 -10.59
N PRO A 60 8.07 10.07 -9.82
CA PRO A 60 8.35 8.85 -9.07
C PRO A 60 8.84 7.72 -9.98
N SER A 61 9.80 6.94 -9.48
CA SER A 61 10.34 5.79 -10.21
C SER A 61 9.35 4.64 -10.29
N SER A 62 8.41 4.57 -9.34
CA SER A 62 7.36 3.55 -9.29
C SER A 62 6.18 3.84 -10.22
N LYS A 63 6.05 5.07 -10.74
CA LYS A 63 4.91 5.49 -11.58
C LYS A 63 4.60 4.56 -12.77
N PRO A 64 5.58 4.03 -13.53
CA PRO A 64 5.29 3.11 -14.64
C PRO A 64 4.89 1.70 -14.19
N VAL A 65 5.07 1.34 -12.91
CA VAL A 65 4.72 0.01 -12.40
C VAL A 65 3.22 -0.04 -12.14
N THR A 66 2.49 -0.77 -12.98
CA THR A 66 1.03 -0.96 -12.86
C THR A 66 0.66 -2.31 -12.24
N ASP A 67 1.55 -3.30 -12.33
CA ASP A 67 1.29 -4.65 -11.86
C ASP A 67 1.14 -4.68 -10.34
N LYS A 68 0.08 -5.35 -9.88
CA LYS A 68 -0.22 -5.59 -8.47
C LYS A 68 0.04 -7.05 -8.13
N CYS A 69 0.57 -7.31 -6.93
CA CYS A 69 0.70 -8.66 -6.40
C CYS A 69 -0.69 -9.32 -6.31
N PRO A 70 -0.91 -10.49 -6.93
CA PRO A 70 -2.23 -11.12 -6.99
C PRO A 70 -2.77 -11.52 -5.61
N GLU A 71 -1.90 -11.95 -4.69
CA GLU A 71 -2.29 -12.30 -3.32
C GLU A 71 -2.78 -11.07 -2.56
N CYS A 72 -2.01 -9.97 -2.61
CA CYS A 72 -2.45 -8.69 -2.04
C CYS A 72 -3.77 -8.20 -2.66
N SER A 73 -4.00 -8.44 -3.95
CA SER A 73 -5.23 -8.01 -4.63
C SER A 73 -6.43 -8.83 -4.18
N GLY A 74 -6.24 -10.13 -3.98
CA GLY A 74 -7.25 -11.02 -3.39
C GLY A 74 -7.65 -10.53 -2.00
N GLU A 75 -6.68 -10.38 -1.10
CA GLU A 75 -6.93 -9.92 0.27
C GLU A 75 -7.56 -8.53 0.31
N ALA A 76 -7.10 -7.60 -0.53
CA ALA A 76 -7.66 -6.25 -0.61
C ALA A 76 -9.15 -6.27 -1.00
N THR A 77 -9.51 -7.15 -1.94
CA THR A 77 -10.88 -7.31 -2.42
C THR A 77 -11.77 -8.00 -1.39
N GLU A 78 -11.29 -9.10 -0.78
CA GLU A 78 -12.02 -9.88 0.23
C GLU A 78 -12.38 -9.04 1.46
N ALA A 79 -11.45 -8.20 1.91
CA ALA A 79 -11.66 -7.30 3.03
C ALA A 79 -12.27 -5.94 2.65
N ASN A 80 -12.62 -5.74 1.37
CA ASN A 80 -13.29 -4.54 0.88
C ASN A 80 -12.57 -3.22 1.24
N PHE A 81 -11.23 -3.23 1.13
CA PHE A 81 -10.41 -2.05 1.41
C PHE A 81 -10.64 -0.93 0.40
N VAL A 82 -10.49 0.31 0.84
CA VAL A 82 -10.36 1.46 -0.06
C VAL A 82 -8.91 1.53 -0.53
N GLU A 83 -8.72 1.34 -1.84
CA GLU A 83 -7.40 1.24 -2.43
C GLU A 83 -6.82 2.59 -2.85
N THR A 84 -5.62 2.90 -2.38
CA THR A 84 -4.83 4.07 -2.82
C THR A 84 -3.52 3.61 -3.45
N THR A 85 -3.25 4.04 -4.67
CA THR A 85 -1.92 3.87 -5.28
C THR A 85 -0.99 4.95 -4.79
N TRP A 86 0.15 4.56 -4.23
CA TRP A 86 1.12 5.52 -3.69
C TRP A 86 2.48 5.33 -4.33
N ASP A 87 3.00 6.42 -4.90
CA ASP A 87 4.21 6.44 -5.69
C ASP A 87 5.38 7.12 -4.96
N PHE A 88 6.59 6.63 -5.26
CA PHE A 88 7.87 7.06 -4.66
C PHE A 88 8.99 7.20 -5.70
#